data_AF-A0A4U9HW46-F1
#
_entry.id   AF-A0A4U9HW46-F1
#
_cell.length_a   1.000
_cell.length_b   1.000
_cell.length_c   1.000
_cell.angle_alpha   90.00
_cell.angle_beta   90.00
_cell.angle_gamma   90.00
#
_symmetry.space_group_name_H-M   'P 1'
#
loop_
_entity.id
_entity.type
_entity.pdbx_description
1 polymer ?
#
loop_
_entity_poly.entity_id
_entity_poly.type
_entity_poly.pdbx_seq_one_letter_code
_entity_poly.pdbx_strand_id
1 'polypeptide(L)'
;MASSVASGYVTLLALDEQLRVTQSTLKAREEAFKLAQRQYQTGYSSRLELMQSDSELRSTRAQIPQVQNQIARQENALTLLLGG
;
A
#
# COMPACT_ATOMS: atom_id res chain seq x y z
N MET A 1 -28.99 -12.37 -0.46
CA MET A 1 -28.15 -12.52 0.74
C MET A 1 -26.88 -13.33 0.43
N ALA A 2 -26.97 -14.58 -0.02
CA ALA A 2 -25.79 -15.37 -0.43
C ALA A 2 -24.91 -14.68 -1.51
N SER A 3 -25.53 -14.09 -2.53
CA SER A 3 -24.81 -13.30 -3.56
C SER A 3 -24.07 -12.08 -2.98
N SER A 4 -24.66 -11.38 -2.01
CA SER A 4 -24.05 -10.21 -1.35
C SER A 4 -22.85 -10.59 -0.47
N VAL A 5 -22.94 -11.73 0.23
CA VAL A 5 -21.82 -12.28 1.02
C VAL A 5 -20.68 -12.73 0.10
N ALA A 6 -21.00 -13.44 -0.99
CA ALA A 6 -20.02 -13.88 -1.98
C ALA A 6 -19.26 -12.69 -2.61
N SER A 7 -19.99 -11.66 -3.07
CA SER A 7 -19.37 -10.45 -3.63
C SER A 7 -18.52 -9.70 -2.60
N GLY A 8 -18.98 -9.59 -1.35
CA GLY A 8 -18.21 -8.94 -0.29
C GLY A 8 -16.90 -9.68 0.04
N TYR A 9 -16.92 -11.01 0.00
CA TYR A 9 -15.72 -11.82 0.21
C TYR A 9 -14.71 -11.68 -0.94
N VAL A 10 -15.18 -11.65 -2.19
CA VAL A 10 -14.30 -11.39 -3.36
C VAL A 10 -13.66 -10.00 -3.26
N THR A 11 -14.42 -8.99 -2.83
CA THR A 11 -13.86 -7.64 -2.59
C THR A 11 -12.79 -7.66 -1.50
N LEU A 12 -12.99 -8.41 -0.41
CA LEU A 12 -11.99 -8.55 0.65
C LEU A 12 -10.68 -9.17 0.11
N LEU A 13 -10.76 -10.26 -0.65
CA LEU A 13 -9.60 -10.88 -1.28
C LEU A 13 -8.86 -9.92 -2.22
N ALA A 14 -9.60 -9.11 -2.98
CA ALA A 14 -9.00 -8.11 -3.86
C ALA A 14 -8.26 -7.01 -3.06
N LEU A 15 -8.82 -6.57 -1.93
CA LEU A 15 -8.19 -5.58 -1.05
C LEU A 15 -6.95 -6.14 -0.35
N ASP A 16 -6.96 -7.41 0.06
CA ASP A 16 -5.79 -8.09 0.63
C ASP A 16 -4.65 -8.18 -0.39
N GLU A 17 -4.97 -8.55 -1.63
CA GLU A 17 -3.99 -8.57 -2.71
C GLU A 17 -3.46 -7.17 -3.03
N GLN A 18 -4.33 -6.16 -3.03
CA GLN A 18 -3.93 -4.77 -3.19
C GLN A 18 -2.96 -4.34 -2.06
N LEU A 19 -3.25 -4.70 -0.81
CA LEU A 19 -2.37 -4.41 0.33
C LEU A 19 -1.00 -5.06 0.14
N ARG A 20 -0.97 -6.33 -0.29
CA ARG A 20 0.26 -7.07 -0.57
C ARG A 20 1.11 -6.39 -1.65
N VAL A 21 0.48 -5.97 -2.75
CA VAL A 21 1.15 -5.25 -3.85
C VAL A 21 1.68 -3.89 -3.38
N THR A 22 0.88 -3.13 -2.62
CA THR A 22 1.31 -1.84 -2.06
C THR A 22 2.50 -1.99 -1.11
N GLN A 23 2.50 -3.01 -0.25
CA GLN A 23 3.64 -3.32 0.64
C GLN A 23 4.89 -3.73 -0.14
N SER A 24 4.75 -4.55 -1.18
CA SER A 24 5.87 -4.90 -2.06
C SER A 24 6.44 -3.67 -2.78
N THR A 25 5.57 -2.76 -3.21
CA THR A 25 5.95 -1.50 -3.86
C THR A 25 6.68 -0.60 -2.86
N LEU A 26 6.20 -0.50 -1.62
CA LEU A 26 6.87 0.25 -0.56
C LEU A 26 8.31 -0.25 -0.36
N LYS A 27 8.51 -1.57 -0.28
CA LYS A 27 9.84 -2.16 -0.13
C LYS A 27 10.76 -1.77 -1.30
N ALA A 28 10.27 -1.84 -2.54
CA ALA A 28 11.05 -1.41 -3.71
C ALA A 28 11.40 0.09 -3.66
N ARG A 29 10.49 0.95 -3.20
CA ARG A 29 10.75 2.39 -3.01
C ARG A 29 11.77 2.65 -1.89
N GLU A 30 11.76 1.85 -0.82
CA GLU A 30 12.77 1.94 0.25
C GLU A 30 14.17 1.58 -0.26
N GLU A 31 14.27 0.54 -1.10
CA GLU A 31 15.53 0.16 -1.75
C GLU A 31 16.02 1.24 -2.71
N ALA A 32 15.12 1.83 -3.52
CA ALA A 32 15.44 2.93 -4.42
C ALA A 32 15.92 4.18 -3.67
N PHE A 33 15.25 4.56 -2.58
CA PHE A 33 15.67 5.69 -1.74
C PHE A 33 17.06 5.46 -1.13
N LYS A 34 17.34 4.25 -0.63
CA LYS A 34 18.68 3.88 -0.11
C LYS A 34 19.75 3.98 -1.19
N LEU A 35 19.45 3.59 -2.43
CA LEU A 35 20.38 3.74 -3.55
C LEU A 35 20.63 5.21 -3.88
N ALA A 36 19.58 6.02 -4.01
CA ALA A 36 19.68 7.45 -4.29
C ALA A 36 20.45 8.20 -3.19
N GLN A 37 20.24 7.83 -1.91
CA GLN A 37 20.98 8.39 -0.79
C GLN A 37 22.48 8.11 -0.89
N ARG A 38 22.88 6.88 -1.23
CA ARG A 38 24.30 6.53 -1.41
C ARG A 38 24.92 7.30 -2.58
N GLN A 39 24.25 7.36 -3.72
CA GLN A 39 24.74 8.10 -4.89
C GLN A 39 24.90 9.59 -4.60
N TYR A 40 23.98 10.18 -3.83
CA TYR A 40 24.07 11.59 -3.42
C TYR A 40 25.27 11.81 -2.50
N GLN A 41 25.48 10.93 -1.51
CA GLN A 41 26.60 11.02 -0.57
C GLN A 41 27.97 10.90 -1.26
N THR A 42 28.06 10.15 -2.36
CA THR A 42 29.28 10.05 -3.17
C THR A 42 29.39 11.14 -4.24
N GLY A 43 28.45 12.08 -4.31
CA GLY A 43 28.40 13.15 -5.33
C GLY A 43 28.05 12.67 -6.74
N TYR A 44 27.57 11.43 -6.88
CA TYR A 44 27.22 10.82 -8.18
C TYR A 44 25.83 11.26 -8.67
N SER A 45 24.92 11.61 -7.76
CA SER A 45 23.57 12.09 -8.09
C SER A 45 23.25 13.44 -7.43
N SER A 46 22.18 14.07 -7.92
CA SER A 46 21.73 15.38 -7.42
C SER A 46 20.86 15.27 -6.17
N ARG A 47 20.79 16.36 -5.38
CA ARG A 47 19.85 16.47 -4.25
C ARG A 47 18.38 16.37 -4.71
N LEU A 48 18.08 16.79 -5.93
CA LEU A 48 16.74 16.72 -6.51
C LEU A 48 16.28 15.26 -6.66
N GLU A 49 17.13 14.38 -7.18
CA GLU A 49 16.84 12.94 -7.33
C GLU A 49 16.61 12.27 -5.97
N LEU A 50 17.42 12.62 -4.96
CA LEU A 50 17.19 12.15 -3.59
C LEU A 50 15.81 12.59 -3.07
N MET A 51 15.45 13.86 -3.22
CA MET A 51 14.14 14.38 -2.78
C MET A 51 12.97 13.75 -3.54
N GLN A 52 13.15 13.45 -4.82
CA GLN A 52 12.13 12.78 -5.62
C GLN A 52 11.89 11.36 -5.12
N SER A 53 12.95 10.57 -4.90
CA SER A 53 12.84 9.20 -4.37
C SER A 53 12.20 9.15 -2.97
N ASP A 54 12.52 10.13 -2.13
CA ASP A 54 11.93 10.29 -0.79
C ASP A 54 10.43 10.65 -0.85
N SER A 55 10.05 11.52 -1.78
CA SER A 55 8.65 11.87 -2.04
C SER A 55 7.83 10.65 -2.48
N GLU A 56 8.36 9.85 -3.41
CA GLU A 56 7.72 8.63 -3.90
C GLU A 56 7.59 7.56 -2.80
N LEU A 57 8.62 7.42 -1.96
CA LEU A 57 8.60 6.55 -0.79
C LEU A 57 7.48 6.95 0.17
N ARG A 58 7.40 8.23 0.54
CA ARG A 58 6.34 8.74 1.43
C ARG A 58 4.96 8.57 0.85
N SER A 59 4.78 8.88 -0.43
CA SER A 59 3.51 8.73 -1.14
C SER A 59 3.03 7.27 -1.10
N THR A 60 3.93 6.33 -1.40
CA THR A 60 3.61 4.89 -1.35
C THR A 60 3.28 4.43 0.07
N ARG A 61 4.04 4.88 1.06
CA ARG A 61 3.78 4.56 2.48
C ARG A 61 2.41 5.04 2.94
N ALA A 62 1.97 6.21 2.48
CA ALA A 62 0.66 6.78 2.82
C ALA A 62 -0.53 5.99 2.23
N GLN A 63 -0.31 5.13 1.23
CA GLN A 63 -1.37 4.29 0.65
C GLN A 63 -1.72 3.09 1.54
N ILE A 64 -0.76 2.56 2.32
CA ILE A 64 -0.99 1.37 3.16
C ILE A 64 -2.16 1.57 4.15
N PRO A 65 -2.20 2.65 4.96
CA PRO A 65 -3.32 2.89 5.86
C PRO A 65 -4.65 3.02 5.14
N GLN A 66 -4.68 3.55 3.91
CA GLN A 66 -5.91 3.69 3.14
C GLN A 66 -6.48 2.31 2.77
N VAL A 67 -5.64 1.39 2.28
CA VAL A 67 -6.08 0.02 1.94
C VAL A 67 -6.48 -0.76 3.20
N GLN A 68 -5.73 -0.64 4.30
CA GLN A 68 -6.09 -1.28 5.58
C GLN A 68 -7.46 -0.81 6.10
N ASN A 69 -7.77 0.49 5.98
CA ASN A 69 -9.08 1.01 6.35
C ASN A 69 -10.20 0.46 5.46
N GLN A 70 -9.93 0.24 4.17
CA GLN A 70 -10.90 -0.38 3.26
C GLN A 70 -11.17 -1.84 3.64
N ILE A 71 -10.12 -2.60 3.97
CA ILE A 71 -10.22 -3.98 4.49
C ILE A 71 -11.10 -4.01 5.73
N ALA A 72 -10.79 -3.21 6.76
CA ALA A 72 -11.55 -3.18 8.00
C ALA A 72 -13.03 -2.82 7.79
N ARG A 73 -13.33 -1.90 6.87
CA ARG A 73 -14.72 -1.56 6.51
C ARG A 73 -15.43 -2.73 5.83
N GLN A 74 -14.74 -3.45 4.94
CA GLN A 74 -15.30 -4.60 4.23
C GLN A 74 -15.56 -5.77 5.18
N GLU A 75 -14.66 -6.03 6.13
CA GLU A 75 -14.83 -7.04 7.19
C GLU A 75 -16.04 -6.72 8.08
N ASN A 76 -16.17 -5.45 8.49
CA ASN A 76 -17.34 -5.00 9.27
C ASN A 76 -18.64 -5.18 8.49
N ALA A 77 -18.66 -4.84 7.19
CA ALA A 77 -19.83 -5.04 6.34
C ALA A 77 -20.21 -6.52 6.20
N LEU A 78 -19.22 -7.41 6.02
CA LEU A 78 -19.45 -8.86 5.99
C LEU A 78 -20.00 -9.38 7.31
N THR A 79 -19.46 -8.92 8.44
CA THR A 79 -19.94 -9.28 9.79
C THR A 79 -21.42 -8.94 9.96
N LEU A 80 -21.84 -7.74 9.55
CA LEU A 80 -23.25 -7.33 9.61
C LEU A 80 -24.16 -8.19 8.72
N LEU A 81 -23.68 -8.62 7.55
CA LEU A 81 -24.44 -9.45 6.61
C LEU A 81 -24.57 -10.91 7.05
N LEU A 82 -23.62 -11.42 7.82
CA LEU A 82 -23.62 -12.77 8.39
C LEU A 82 -24.47 -12.89 9.66
N GLY A 83 -25.02 -11.77 10.13
CA GLY A 83 -25.80 -11.68 11.36
C GLY A 83 -25.03 -10.90 12.41
N GLY A 84 -25.28 -9.59 12.45
CA GLY A 84 -25.26 -8.85 13.71
C GLY A 84 -26.42 -9.28 14.61
#